data_AF-A0A1W9WGQ6-F1
#
_entry.id   AF-A0A1W9WGQ6-F1
#
_cell.length_a   1.000
_cell.length_b   1.000
_cell.length_c   1.000
_cell.angle_alpha   90.00
_cell.angle_beta   90.00
_cell.angle_gamma   90.00
#
_symmetry.space_group_name_H-M   'P 1'
#
loop_
_entity.id
_entity.type
_entity.pdbx_description
1 polymer ?
#
loop_
_entity_poly.entity_id
_entity_poly.type
_entity_poly.pdbx_seq_one_letter_code
_entity_poly.pdbx_strand_id
1 'polypeptide(L)' 'MCKEMTEKHGGEIWIESEVGKGTTVKFTVPTVPHVSQSF' A
#
# COMPACT_ATOMS: atom_id res chain seq x y z
N MET A 1 7.96 0.07 11.28
CA MET A 1 6.62 -0.54 11.52
C MET A 1 5.79 -0.61 10.25
N CYS A 2 5.47 0.50 9.57
CA CYS A 2 4.58 0.47 8.38
C CYS A 2 5.12 -0.42 7.24
N LYS A 3 6.42 -0.35 6.94
CA LYS A 3 7.03 -1.18 5.89
C LYS A 3 6.85 -2.68 6.12
N GLU A 4 7.20 -3.15 7.31
CA GLU A 4 7.07 -4.55 7.70
C GLU A 4 5.61 -5.01 7.67
N MET A 5 4.67 -4.15 8.08
CA MET A 5 3.24 -4.47 8.01
C MET A 5 2.78 -4.60 6.56
N THR A 6 3.14 -3.67 5.69
CA THR A 6 2.80 -3.71 4.26
C THR A 6 3.39 -4.93 3.56
N GLU A 7 4.67 -5.24 3.80
CA GLU A 7 5.36 -6.41 3.23
C GLU A 7 4.75 -7.73 3.72
N LYS A 8 4.43 -7.84 5.02
CA LYS A 8 3.77 -9.02 5.59
C LYS A 8 2.40 -9.30 4.99
N HIS A 9 1.69 -8.26 4.52
CA HIS A 9 0.40 -8.39 3.85
C HIS A 9 0.53 -8.55 2.33
N GLY A 10 1.74 -8.72 1.77
CA GLY A 10 1.96 -8.89 0.34
C GLY A 10 1.80 -7.59 -0.48
N GLY A 11 1.87 -6.44 0.19
CA GLY A 11 1.92 -5.13 -0.44
C GLY A 11 3.33 -4.58 -0.54
N GLU A 12 3.45 -3.39 -1.13
CA GLU A 12 4.69 -2.64 -1.29
C GLU A 12 4.54 -1.24 -0.70
N ILE A 13 5.63 -0.65 -0.21
CA ILE A 13 5.65 0.71 0.35
C ILE A 13 6.88 1.47 -0.15
N TRP A 14 6.71 2.74 -0.53
CA TRP A 14 7.80 3.60 -0.99
C TRP A 14 7.52 5.06 -0.70
N ILE A 15 8.56 5.88 -0.87
CA ILE A 15 8.56 7.30 -0.52
C ILE A 15 9.06 8.09 -1.73
N GLU A 16 8.30 9.11 -2.11
CA GLU A 16 8.67 10.09 -3.11
C GLU A 16 8.80 11.44 -2.40
N SER A 17 9.97 12.09 -2.49
CA SER A 17 10.17 13.42 -1.93
C SER A 17 10.68 14.38 -2.99
N GLU A 18 10.16 15.60 -2.99
CA GLU A 18 10.62 16.66 -3.86
C GLU A 18 10.89 17.93 -3.05
N VAL A 19 12.08 18.52 -3.25
CA VAL A 19 12.52 19.71 -2.52
C VAL A 19 11.53 20.86 -2.77
N GLY A 20 11.02 21.45 -1.70
CA GLY A 20 10.02 22.53 -1.76
C GLY A 20 8.57 22.07 -1.99
N LYS A 21 8.31 20.78 -2.28
CA LYS A 21 6.94 20.23 -2.39
C LYS A 21 6.58 19.26 -1.26
N GLY A 22 7.59 18.74 -0.56
CA GLY A 22 7.41 17.85 0.58
C GLY A 22 7.58 16.38 0.22
N THR A 23 7.00 15.52 1.05
CA THR A 23 7.19 14.07 1.00
C THR A 23 5.85 13.36 0.88
N THR A 24 5.74 12.45 -0.08
CA THR A 24 4.59 11.57 -0.28
C THR A 24 4.98 10.14 0.04
N VAL A 25 4.21 9.49 0.92
CA VAL A 25 4.38 8.08 1.26
C VAL A 25 3.27 7.29 0.57
N LYS A 26 3.64 6.28 -0.22
CA LYS A 26 2.71 5.44 -0.98
C LYS A 26 2.85 3.99 -0.53
N PHE A 27 1.73 3.28 -0.48
CA PHE A 27 1.72 1.85 -0.17
C PHE A 27 0.59 1.13 -0.92
N THR A 28 0.74 -0.18 -1.11
CA THR A 28 -0.27 -1.07 -1.68
C THR A 28 -0.68 -2.11 -0.65
N VAL A 29 -1.92 -2.61 -0.76
CA VAL A 29 -2.41 -3.76 0.02
C VAL A 29 -3.23 -4.62 -0.95
N PRO A 30 -3.02 -5.95 -0.99
CA PRO A 30 -3.83 -6.82 -1.83
C PRO A 30 -5.30 -6.72 -1.45
N THR A 31 -6.15 -6.43 -2.42
CA THR A 31 -7.59 -6.50 -2.23
C THR A 31 -8.01 -7.96 -2.34
N VAL A 32 -8.78 -8.45 -1.37
CA VAL A 32 -9.52 -9.69 -1.58
C VAL A 32 -10.43 -9.47 -2.80
N PRO A 33 -10.46 -10.38 -3.79
CA PRO A 33 -11.46 -10.29 -4.83
C PRO A 33 -12.82 -10.29 -4.13
N HIS A 34 -13.61 -9.24 -4.36
CA HIS A 34 -15.00 -9.21 -3.95
C HIS A 34 -15.70 -10.32 -4.73
N VAL A 35 -15.71 -11.53 -4.19
CA VAL A 35 -16.53 -12.62 -4.71
C VAL A 35 -17.95 -12.09 -4.54
N SER A 36 -18.51 -11.59 -5.63
CA SER A 36 -19.93 -11.29 -5.72
C SER A 36 -20.59 -12.63 -5.48
N GLN A 37 -21.01 -12.87 -4.24
CA GLN A 37 -21.72 -14.08 -3.84
C GLN A 37 -22.98 -14.16 -4.70
N SER A 38 -22.87 -14.96 -5.75
CA SER A 38 -23.98 -15.37 -6.58
C SER A 38 -24.37 -16.73 -6.01
N PHE A 39 -25.50 -16.75 -5.30
CA PHE A 39 -26.14 -17.95 -4.77
C PHE A 39 -26.49 -18.92 -5.89
#